data_AF-S4Y6K0-F1
#
_entry.id   AF-S4Y6K0-F1
#
_cell.length_a   1.000
_cell.length_b   1.000
_cell.length_c   1.000
_cell.angle_alpha   90.00
_cell.angle_beta   90.00
_cell.angle_gamma   90.00
#
_symmetry.space_group_name_H-M   'P 1'
#
loop_
_entity.id
_entity.type
_entity.pdbx_description
1 polymer ?
#
loop_
_entity_poly.entity_id
_entity_poly.type
_entity_poly.pdbx_seq_one_letter_code
_entity_poly.pdbx_strand_id
1 'polypeptide(L)'
;MGTSVAYKVILGRGPAHTLATVIPISMGDNPGILGGVISRRNMGPSRRLVPYPKLLVQNKPAVRLGATGIQNQINVNGTTVAPSQVKVLLL
;
A
#
# COMPACT_ATOMS: atom_id res chain seq x y z
N MET A 1 -1.50 6.62 7.90
CA MET A 1 -1.29 7.57 6.77
C MET A 1 -0.02 7.20 6.04
N GLY A 2 -0.02 7.17 4.71
CA GLY A 2 1.17 6.83 3.92
C GLY A 2 2.12 8.02 3.77
N THR A 3 3.43 7.75 3.72
CA THR A 3 4.48 8.73 3.41
C THR A 3 4.86 8.63 1.93
N SER A 4 5.39 9.71 1.34
CA SER A 4 5.75 9.77 -0.09
C SER A 4 4.55 9.54 -1.03
N VAL A 5 3.39 10.08 -0.64
CA VAL A 5 2.19 10.18 -1.50
C VAL A 5 2.34 11.30 -2.53
N ALA A 6 1.49 11.29 -3.55
CA ALA A 6 1.48 12.35 -4.54
C ALA A 6 0.68 13.57 -4.07
N TYR A 7 1.35 14.54 -3.43
CA TYR A 7 0.68 15.68 -2.78
C TYR A 7 -0.04 16.66 -3.72
N LYS A 8 0.34 16.75 -5.01
CA LYS A 8 -0.32 17.66 -5.98
C LYS A 8 -1.56 17.06 -6.63
N VAL A 9 -1.82 15.76 -6.45
CA VAL A 9 -2.96 15.07 -7.07
C VAL A 9 -3.86 14.55 -5.95
N ILE A 10 -5.10 15.02 -5.93
CA ILE A 10 -6.07 14.68 -4.89
C ILE A 10 -7.10 13.70 -5.46
N LEU A 11 -7.22 12.53 -4.85
CA LEU A 11 -8.24 11.52 -5.13
C LEU A 11 -9.08 11.30 -3.88
N GLY A 12 -10.41 11.44 -3.98
CA GLY A 12 -11.30 11.16 -2.85
C GLY A 12 -11.00 12.00 -1.60
N ARG A 13 -10.65 13.29 -1.76
CA ARG A 13 -10.30 14.25 -0.68
C ARG A 13 -8.97 13.97 0.04
N GLY A 14 -8.11 13.09 -0.49
CA GLY A 14 -6.76 12.88 0.02
C GLY A 14 -5.70 12.84 -1.09
N PRO A 15 -4.41 12.93 -0.74
CA PRO A 15 -3.32 12.75 -1.70
C PRO A 15 -3.37 11.38 -2.37
N ALA A 16 -3.08 11.33 -3.66
CA ALA A 16 -3.11 10.09 -4.43
C ALA A 16 -1.98 9.13 -4.02
N HIS A 17 -2.32 7.85 -3.88
CA HIS A 17 -1.37 6.77 -3.60
C HIS A 17 -0.64 6.35 -4.87
N THR A 18 0.68 6.20 -4.77
CA THR A 18 1.56 5.74 -5.86
C THR A 18 2.45 4.61 -5.40
N LEU A 19 3.22 4.02 -6.30
CA LEU A 19 4.16 2.95 -5.95
C LEU A 19 5.27 3.40 -4.97
N ALA A 20 5.54 4.71 -4.90
CA ALA A 20 6.48 5.25 -3.92
C ALA A 20 5.87 5.39 -2.52
N THR A 21 4.56 5.23 -2.37
CA THR A 21 3.90 5.40 -1.09
C THR A 21 4.23 4.25 -0.15
N VAL A 22 4.69 4.60 1.05
CA VAL A 22 4.99 3.65 2.13
C VAL A 22 4.02 3.89 3.26
N ILE A 23 3.37 2.85 3.74
CA ILE A 23 2.61 2.88 4.98
C ILE A 23 3.61 2.60 6.10
N PRO A 24 3.88 3.53 7.03
CA PRO A 24 4.95 3.36 8.03
C PRO A 24 4.72 2.16 8.95
N ILE A 25 3.46 1.85 9.22
CA ILE A 25 3.02 0.89 10.21
C ILE A 25 1.78 0.16 9.66
N SER A 26 1.89 -1.15 9.43
CA SER A 26 0.75 -2.06 9.18
C SER A 26 0.42 -2.89 10.42
N MET A 27 -0.87 -3.00 10.75
CA MET A 27 -1.43 -3.77 11.88
C MET A 27 -2.47 -4.77 11.39
N GLY A 28 -2.04 -5.91 10.86
CA GLY A 28 -2.97 -6.87 10.23
C GLY A 28 -2.73 -8.34 10.58
N ASP A 29 -1.54 -8.66 11.07
CA ASP A 29 -1.04 -10.02 11.37
C ASP A 29 -0.57 -10.16 12.82
N ASN A 30 -0.99 -9.24 13.70
CA ASN A 30 -0.72 -9.27 15.14
C ASN A 30 -1.09 -10.60 15.85
N PRO A 31 -2.16 -11.35 15.48
CA PRO A 31 -2.47 -12.62 16.14
C PRO A 31 -1.58 -13.81 15.71
N GLY A 32 -0.49 -13.60 14.97
CA GLY A 32 0.46 -14.65 14.61
C GLY A 32 1.30 -15.16 15.78
N ILE A 33 1.38 -16.49 15.94
CA ILE A 33 2.33 -17.15 16.84
C ILE A 33 3.78 -16.81 16.40
N LEU A 34 4.67 -16.51 17.34
CA LEU A 34 6.11 -16.23 17.14
C LEU A 34 6.48 -14.97 16.33
N GLY A 35 5.54 -14.03 16.13
CA GLY A 35 5.88 -12.71 15.60
C GLY A 35 5.96 -12.63 14.07
N GLY A 36 5.42 -13.60 13.33
CA GLY A 36 5.24 -13.51 11.88
C GLY A 36 5.56 -14.82 11.14
N VAL A 37 5.18 -14.91 9.85
CA VAL A 37 5.37 -16.11 9.02
C VAL A 37 6.81 -16.22 8.50
N ILE A 38 7.40 -15.10 8.07
CA ILE A 38 8.74 -15.05 7.45
C ILE A 38 9.70 -14.17 8.25
N SER A 39 9.20 -13.05 8.78
CA SER A 39 10.00 -12.13 9.59
C SER A 39 9.41 -12.10 11.00
N ARG A 40 10.23 -12.10 12.05
CA ARG A 40 9.78 -12.01 13.46
C ARG A 40 9.21 -10.61 13.82
N ARG A 41 8.54 -9.97 12.87
CA ARG A 41 7.95 -8.64 12.96
C ARG A 41 6.47 -8.67 12.54
N ASN A 42 5.59 -8.48 13.51
CA ASN A 42 4.15 -8.27 13.32
C ASN A 42 3.77 -6.83 12.95
N MET A 43 4.72 -5.90 13.09
CA MET A 43 4.47 -4.47 13.02
C MET A 43 5.61 -3.79 12.27
N GLY A 44 5.34 -3.27 11.08
CA GLY A 44 6.35 -2.61 10.28
C GLY A 44 5.80 -1.91 9.05
N PRO A 45 6.70 -1.39 8.20
CA PRO A 45 6.30 -0.70 6.98
C PRO A 45 5.70 -1.67 5.96
N SER A 46 4.76 -1.14 5.17
CA SER A 46 4.11 -1.83 4.06
C SER A 46 4.19 -0.98 2.78
N ARG A 47 4.44 -1.62 1.64
CA ARG A 47 4.45 -0.97 0.32
C ARG A 47 3.85 -1.86 -0.76
N ARG A 48 3.24 -1.25 -1.79
CA ARG A 48 2.81 -1.98 -3.00
C ARG A 48 3.99 -2.20 -3.94
N LEU A 49 3.97 -3.32 -4.64
CA LEU A 49 4.96 -3.67 -5.66
C LEU A 49 4.35 -3.70 -7.06
N VAL A 50 3.05 -3.98 -7.17
CA VAL A 50 2.36 -4.04 -8.46
C VAL A 50 1.83 -2.65 -8.84
N PRO A 51 2.35 -2.02 -9.92
CA PRO A 51 1.85 -0.76 -10.42
C PRO A 51 0.58 -0.93 -11.25
N TYR A 52 -0.15 0.16 -11.44
CA TYR A 52 -1.14 0.28 -12.52
C TYR A 52 -0.44 0.78 -13.79
N PRO A 53 -0.47 0.03 -14.90
CA PRO A 53 0.41 0.28 -16.05
C PRO A 53 0.02 1.51 -16.88
N LYS A 54 -1.21 2.02 -16.77
CA LYS A 54 -1.74 3.06 -17.68
C LYS A 54 -1.79 4.46 -17.07
N LEU A 55 -1.45 4.63 -15.79
CA LEU A 55 -1.53 5.93 -15.12
C LEU A 55 -0.28 6.22 -14.31
N LEU A 56 0.32 7.37 -14.62
CA LEU A 56 1.33 8.00 -13.80
C LEU A 56 0.70 9.16 -13.04
N VAL A 57 0.94 9.20 -11.73
CA VAL A 57 0.55 10.29 -10.84
C VAL A 57 1.84 10.92 -10.34
N GLN A 58 2.08 12.19 -10.71
CA GLN A 58 3.35 12.87 -10.46
C GLN A 58 4.58 12.07 -10.93
N ASN A 59 4.55 11.57 -12.16
CA ASN A 59 5.62 10.78 -12.78
C ASN A 59 5.94 9.46 -12.05
N LYS A 60 5.03 8.99 -11.19
CA LYS A 60 5.15 7.71 -10.49
C LYS A 60 3.96 6.83 -10.84
N PRO A 61 4.14 5.51 -11.03
CA PRO A 61 3.01 4.62 -11.29
C PRO A 61 1.98 4.68 -10.16
N ALA A 62 0.71 4.82 -10.52
CA ALA A 62 -0.39 4.70 -9.57
C ALA A 62 -0.50 3.26 -9.05
N VAL A 63 -1.19 3.04 -7.92
CA VAL A 63 -1.53 1.67 -7.48
C VAL A 63 -3.03 1.43 -7.62
N ARG A 64 -3.36 0.21 -8.04
CA ARG A 64 -4.73 -0.25 -8.28
C ARG A 64 -5.32 -1.02 -7.09
N LEU A 65 -6.64 -1.15 -7.09
CA LEU A 65 -7.32 -2.17 -6.31
C LEU A 65 -6.81 -3.55 -6.74
N GLY A 66 -6.61 -4.46 -5.79
CA GLY A 66 -5.99 -5.76 -6.03
C GLY A 66 -4.47 -5.72 -6.17
N ALA A 67 -3.82 -4.55 -6.13
CA ALA A 67 -2.36 -4.48 -6.14
C ALA A 67 -1.77 -5.24 -4.94
N THR A 68 -0.75 -6.06 -5.21
CA THR A 68 -0.06 -6.84 -4.19
C THR A 68 1.23 -6.14 -3.76
N GLY A 69 1.71 -6.47 -2.57
CA GLY A 69 2.93 -5.93 -2.02
C GLY A 69 3.34 -6.62 -0.74
N ILE A 70 4.38 -6.08 -0.11
CA ILE A 70 4.95 -6.62 1.11
C ILE A 70 4.41 -5.86 2.31
N GLN A 71 4.10 -6.60 3.39
CA GLN A 71 3.66 -6.06 4.66
C GLN A 71 4.66 -6.46 5.75
N ASN A 72 4.81 -5.59 6.75
CA ASN A 72 5.77 -5.75 7.84
C ASN A 72 7.18 -6.11 7.34
N GLN A 73 7.70 -5.26 6.45
CA GLN A 73 8.93 -5.50 5.68
C GLN A 73 8.82 -6.69 4.72
N ILE A 74 9.16 -7.90 5.16
CA ILE A 74 9.19 -9.12 4.34
C ILE A 74 8.35 -10.23 4.96
N ASN A 75 7.47 -9.91 5.92
CA ASN A 75 6.76 -10.92 6.68
C ASN A 75 5.74 -11.67 5.82
N VAL A 76 4.96 -10.93 5.04
CA VAL A 76 3.83 -11.47 4.30
C VAL A 76 3.52 -10.64 3.06
N ASN A 77 3.03 -11.32 2.03
CA ASN A 77 2.48 -10.68 0.85
C ASN A 77 1.02 -10.31 1.11
N GLY A 78 0.70 -9.01 1.07
CA GLY A 78 -0.65 -8.49 1.25
C GLY A 78 -1.22 -7.89 -0.04
N THR A 79 -2.55 -7.87 -0.16
CA THR A 79 -3.27 -7.37 -1.34
C THR A 79 -4.18 -6.17 -0.98
N THR A 80 -4.46 -5.28 -1.94
CA THR A 80 -5.45 -4.19 -1.74
C THR A 80 -6.84 -4.71 -2.01
N VAL A 81 -7.51 -5.28 -1.01
CA VAL A 81 -8.90 -5.76 -1.20
C VAL A 81 -9.91 -4.65 -0.94
N ALA A 82 -9.62 -3.76 0.01
CA ALA A 82 -10.45 -2.58 0.29
C ALA A 82 -9.92 -1.34 -0.44
N PRO A 83 -10.75 -0.57 -1.14
CA PRO A 83 -10.31 0.65 -1.82
C PRO A 83 -10.02 1.77 -0.80
N SER A 84 -8.97 2.56 -1.06
CA SER A 84 -8.63 3.70 -0.21
C SER A 84 -9.66 4.84 -0.27
N GLN A 85 -10.44 4.90 -1.35
CA GLN A 85 -11.58 5.80 -1.54
C GLN A 85 -12.48 5.25 -2.65
N VAL A 86 -13.76 5.62 -2.63
CA VAL A 86 -14.79 5.03 -3.51
C VAL A 86 -15.20 5.89 -4.71
N LYS A 87 -14.68 7.12 -4.83
CA LYS A 87 -15.02 8.02 -5.94
C LYS A 87 -14.32 7.66 -7.25
N VAL A 88 -13.08 7.17 -7.17
CA VAL A 88 -12.27 6.83 -8.36
C VAL A 88 -11.58 5.49 -8.13
N LEU A 89 -12.00 4.43 -8.80
CA LEU A 89 -11.33 3.14 -8.71
C LEU A 89 -10.32 2.96 -9.84
N LEU A 90 -9.08 2.64 -9.49
CA LEU A 90 -8.07 2.13 -10.42
C LEU A 90 -8.12 0.61 -10.33
N LEU A 91 -8.38 -0.07 -11.45
CA LEU A 91 -8.55 -1.53 -11.53
C LEU A 91 -7.33 -2.24 -12.09
#